data_AF-A0AB32VWX9-F1
#
_entry.id   AF-A0AB32VWX9-F1
#
_cell.length_a   1.000
_cell.length_b   1.000
_cell.length_c   1.000
_cell.angle_alpha   90.00
_cell.angle_beta   90.00
_cell.angle_gamma   90.00
#
_symmetry.space_group_name_H-M   'P 1'
#
loop_
_entity.id
_entity.type
_entity.pdbx_description
1 polymer ?
#
loop_
_entity_poly.entity_id
_entity_poly.type
_entity_poly.pdbx_seq_one_letter_code
_entity_poly.pdbx_strand_id
1 'polypeptide(L)'
;MSGVTLAVAPRSEPDKTIAPGEKLEHKPLRQQQQQSVAGGLMGSLRVIELQLVAFIMVFSISGLVPLLDLVFPAFASTYIIALSLFAFPSHGRISTGSQEIFQGSKLFRLYVILGTTIGLFLPLAYVLGGFARGDKHAVRSATPHLFLLSFQILTENVISGLSLFSPPVRALVPVLYTVRRIFIIIDWMHDVWLNKTLPANAQLKDIAWDWFGKGLAAANLFYFSINLLCFLIPRFLPRAFERYFRERDEVDAKMSEDKRSTAAKKSQATDKKVD
;
A
#
# COMPACT_ATOMS: atom_id res chain seq x y z
N MET A 1 -25.24 14.08 -14.21
CA MET A 1 -26.45 14.36 -13.40
C MET A 1 -27.00 13.04 -12.89
N SER A 2 -27.43 13.00 -11.63
CA SER A 2 -28.24 12.01 -10.87
C SER A 2 -28.54 10.65 -11.51
N GLY A 3 -28.46 9.49 -10.85
CA GLY A 3 -28.68 9.19 -9.43
C GLY A 3 -29.77 8.11 -9.31
N VAL A 4 -29.51 7.11 -8.46
CA VAL A 4 -30.49 6.24 -7.75
C VAL A 4 -31.24 5.16 -8.57
N THR A 5 -31.10 3.89 -8.18
CA THR A 5 -32.17 2.98 -7.68
C THR A 5 -31.68 1.53 -7.64
N LEU A 6 -31.67 0.91 -6.45
CA LEU A 6 -32.42 -0.33 -6.22
C LEU A 6 -32.50 -0.62 -4.71
N ALA A 7 -33.61 -0.20 -4.11
CA ALA A 7 -34.10 -0.71 -2.84
C ALA A 7 -35.06 -1.86 -3.15
N VAL A 8 -34.88 -3.02 -2.51
CA VAL A 8 -35.83 -4.14 -2.56
C VAL A 8 -36.47 -4.27 -1.18
N ALA A 9 -37.80 -4.20 -1.17
CA ALA A 9 -38.67 -4.30 0.00
C ALA A 9 -38.83 -5.76 0.49
N PRO A 10 -39.10 -6.00 1.79
CA PRO A 10 -39.59 -7.28 2.26
C PRO A 10 -41.13 -7.32 2.19
N ARG A 11 -41.65 -8.44 1.69
CA ARG A 11 -43.09 -8.73 1.60
C ARG A 11 -43.53 -9.45 2.89
N SER A 12 -44.63 -8.99 3.46
CA SER A 12 -45.25 -9.50 4.69
C SER A 12 -45.89 -10.89 4.54
N GLU A 13 -45.80 -11.63 5.64
CA GLU A 13 -46.43 -12.85 6.20
C GLU A 13 -47.63 -13.53 5.48
N PRO A 14 -47.91 -14.81 5.83
CA PRO A 14 -48.87 -15.02 6.92
C PRO A 14 -48.52 -16.16 7.91
N ASP A 15 -48.81 -15.84 9.17
CA ASP A 15 -49.56 -16.61 10.17
C ASP A 15 -48.99 -17.89 10.83
N LYS A 16 -49.04 -17.86 12.17
CA LYS A 16 -48.64 -18.92 13.10
C LYS A 16 -49.90 -19.61 13.62
N THR A 17 -50.02 -20.91 13.40
CA THR A 17 -50.82 -21.79 14.27
C THR A 17 -49.89 -22.73 15.02
N ILE A 18 -50.08 -22.79 16.33
CA ILE A 18 -49.26 -23.49 17.33
C ILE A 18 -49.60 -24.99 17.32
N ALA A 19 -48.60 -25.86 17.32
CA ALA A 19 -48.69 -27.23 17.81
C ALA A 19 -47.43 -27.57 18.65
N PRO A 20 -47.56 -28.29 19.79
CA PRO A 20 -46.47 -28.48 20.73
C PRO A 20 -45.66 -29.74 20.44
N GLY A 21 -44.34 -29.56 20.33
CA GLY A 21 -43.36 -30.64 20.42
C GLY A 21 -42.63 -30.90 19.11
N GLU A 22 -41.44 -30.33 18.96
CA GLU A 22 -40.29 -30.97 18.31
C GLU A 22 -39.01 -30.13 18.47
N LYS A 23 -37.88 -30.84 18.45
CA LYS A 23 -36.56 -30.47 18.97
C LYS A 23 -35.92 -29.24 18.31
N LEU A 24 -35.21 -28.45 19.13
CA LEU A 24 -34.22 -27.46 18.71
C LEU A 24 -33.01 -28.14 18.07
N GLU A 25 -32.89 -28.10 16.74
CA GLU A 25 -31.60 -28.22 16.05
C GLU A 25 -31.16 -26.85 15.50
N HIS A 26 -30.10 -26.29 16.08
CA HIS A 26 -29.39 -25.14 15.56
C HIS A 26 -28.44 -25.58 14.43
N LYS A 27 -28.68 -25.09 13.21
CA LYS A 27 -27.72 -25.17 12.08
C LYS A 27 -27.15 -23.77 11.80
N PRO A 28 -25.82 -23.56 11.79
CA PRO A 28 -25.25 -22.21 11.63
C PRO A 28 -25.15 -21.83 10.14
N LEU A 29 -26.11 -21.05 9.65
CA LEU A 29 -26.12 -20.52 8.27
C LEU A 29 -25.38 -19.17 8.14
N ARG A 30 -24.48 -18.84 9.08
CA ARG A 30 -23.79 -17.54 9.13
C ARG A 30 -22.37 -17.53 8.55
N GLN A 31 -21.82 -18.67 8.16
CA GLN A 31 -20.40 -18.76 7.76
C GLN A 31 -20.18 -18.61 6.24
N GLN A 32 -21.20 -18.80 5.41
CA GLN A 32 -21.05 -18.81 3.95
C GLN A 32 -21.12 -17.42 3.31
N GLN A 33 -21.74 -16.43 3.96
CA GLN A 33 -21.91 -15.09 3.40
C GLN A 33 -20.69 -14.18 3.60
N GLN A 34 -19.75 -14.56 4.47
CA GLN A 34 -18.54 -13.78 4.76
C GLN A 34 -17.34 -14.21 3.88
N GLN A 35 -17.38 -15.40 3.28
CA GLN A 35 -16.36 -15.87 2.33
C GLN A 35 -16.56 -15.32 0.91
N SER A 36 -17.79 -15.01 0.49
CA SER A 36 -18.04 -14.48 -0.87
C SER A 36 -17.61 -13.02 -1.05
N VAL A 37 -17.65 -12.21 0.02
CA VAL A 37 -17.19 -10.81 -0.02
C VAL A 37 -15.65 -10.72 -0.02
N ALA A 38 -14.98 -11.64 0.67
CA ALA A 38 -13.52 -11.73 0.67
C ALA A 38 -12.95 -12.16 -0.69
N GLY A 39 -13.65 -13.05 -1.42
CA GLY A 39 -13.27 -13.48 -2.77
C GLY A 39 -13.37 -12.37 -3.83
N GLY A 40 -14.32 -11.44 -3.70
CA GLY A 40 -14.46 -10.29 -4.60
C GLY A 40 -13.38 -9.21 -4.43
N LEU A 41 -12.94 -8.99 -3.19
CA LEU A 41 -11.86 -8.04 -2.86
C LEU A 41 -10.46 -8.59 -3.15
N MET A 42 -10.24 -9.90 -2.97
CA MET A 42 -9.00 -10.55 -3.41
C MET A 42 -8.88 -10.59 -4.94
N GLY A 43 -10.00 -10.74 -5.66
CA GLY A 43 -10.04 -10.61 -7.12
C GLY A 43 -9.67 -9.21 -7.61
N SER A 44 -10.19 -8.16 -6.96
CA SER A 44 -9.91 -6.78 -7.37
C SER A 44 -8.46 -6.36 -7.12
N LEU A 45 -7.84 -6.79 -6.01
CA LEU A 45 -6.41 -6.54 -5.74
C LEU A 45 -5.51 -7.18 -6.80
N ARG A 46 -5.80 -8.43 -7.20
CA ARG A 46 -5.05 -9.11 -8.26
C ARG A 46 -5.19 -8.41 -9.60
N VAL A 47 -6.37 -7.87 -9.91
CA VAL A 47 -6.61 -7.06 -11.13
C VAL A 47 -5.84 -5.73 -11.07
N ILE A 48 -5.81 -5.06 -9.93
CA ILE A 48 -5.02 -3.83 -9.74
C ILE A 48 -3.53 -4.12 -9.94
N GLU A 49 -3.00 -5.21 -9.37
CA GLU A 49 -1.60 -5.62 -9.56
C GLU A 49 -1.30 -5.91 -11.04
N LEU A 50 -2.17 -6.65 -11.72
CA LEU A 50 -2.06 -6.90 -13.17
C LEU A 50 -2.05 -5.60 -13.97
N GLN A 51 -2.91 -4.64 -13.63
CA GLN A 51 -2.96 -3.34 -14.28
C GLN A 51 -1.69 -2.51 -14.02
N LEU A 52 -1.16 -2.55 -12.79
CA LEU A 52 0.10 -1.89 -12.44
C LEU A 52 1.27 -2.49 -13.22
N VAL A 53 1.33 -3.82 -13.34
CA VAL A 53 2.36 -4.51 -14.15
C VAL A 53 2.25 -4.11 -15.62
N ALA A 54 1.03 -4.09 -16.19
CA ALA A 54 0.82 -3.64 -17.57
C ALA A 54 1.29 -2.19 -17.76
N PHE A 55 0.94 -1.30 -16.83
CA PHE A 55 1.35 0.11 -16.86
C PHE A 55 2.88 0.28 -16.76
N ILE A 56 3.52 -0.45 -15.85
CA ILE A 56 4.97 -0.51 -15.69
C ILE A 56 5.65 -0.98 -16.99
N MET A 57 5.14 -2.05 -17.59
CA MET A 57 5.68 -2.62 -18.83
C MET A 57 5.59 -1.62 -19.98
N VAL A 58 4.44 -0.97 -20.15
CA VAL A 58 4.24 0.07 -21.17
C VAL A 58 5.25 1.20 -20.99
N PHE A 59 5.44 1.70 -19.77
CA PHE A 59 6.41 2.77 -19.51
C PHE A 59 7.87 2.35 -19.68
N SER A 60 8.20 1.11 -19.34
CA SER A 60 9.53 0.54 -19.55
C SER A 60 9.87 0.45 -21.04
N ILE A 61 8.93 -0.02 -21.86
CA ILE A 61 9.11 -0.21 -23.31
C ILE A 61 9.08 1.15 -24.05
N SER A 62 8.32 2.12 -23.54
CA SER A 62 8.16 3.44 -24.18
C SER A 62 9.43 4.30 -24.16
N GLY A 63 10.47 3.92 -23.38
CA GLY A 63 11.71 4.69 -23.27
C GLY A 63 11.55 6.06 -22.60
N LEU A 64 10.40 6.30 -21.94
CA LEU A 64 10.09 7.55 -21.24
C LEU A 64 10.72 7.63 -19.84
N VAL A 65 11.22 6.49 -19.34
CA VAL A 65 11.81 6.37 -18.01
C VAL A 65 13.33 6.29 -18.13
N PRO A 66 14.09 7.14 -17.42
CA PRO A 66 15.55 7.05 -17.37
C PRO A 66 16.04 5.66 -16.91
N LEU A 67 17.18 5.20 -17.43
CA LEU A 67 17.75 3.89 -17.08
C LEU A 67 17.95 3.72 -15.57
N LEU A 68 18.37 4.78 -14.87
CA LEU A 68 18.56 4.73 -13.42
C LEU A 68 17.24 4.44 -12.68
N ASP A 69 16.13 5.03 -13.13
CA ASP A 69 14.80 4.78 -12.56
C ASP A 69 14.29 3.40 -12.92
N LEU A 70 14.64 2.87 -14.10
CA LEU A 70 14.26 1.53 -14.53
C LEU A 70 14.93 0.44 -13.69
N VAL A 71 16.22 0.60 -13.36
CA VAL A 71 16.98 -0.39 -12.58
C VAL A 71 16.76 -0.23 -11.07
N PHE A 72 16.36 0.96 -10.59
CA PHE A 72 16.15 1.21 -9.16
C PHE A 72 15.20 0.21 -8.48
N PRO A 73 14.01 -0.14 -9.01
CA PRO A 73 13.13 -1.15 -8.41
C PRO A 73 13.80 -2.52 -8.21
N ALA A 74 14.69 -2.92 -9.13
CA ALA A 74 15.45 -4.16 -9.00
C ALA A 74 16.42 -4.08 -7.82
N PHE A 75 17.21 -2.99 -7.73
CA PHE A 75 18.10 -2.76 -6.58
C PHE A 75 17.35 -2.66 -5.26
N ALA A 76 16.23 -1.94 -5.23
CA ALA A 76 15.38 -1.80 -4.05
C ALA A 76 14.85 -3.18 -3.61
N SER A 77 14.39 -4.01 -4.55
CA SER A 77 13.89 -5.36 -4.27
C SER A 77 15.00 -6.25 -3.70
N THR A 78 16.19 -6.26 -4.32
CA THR A 78 17.34 -7.02 -3.80
C THR A 78 17.73 -6.57 -2.40
N TYR A 79 17.78 -5.26 -2.15
CA TYR A 79 18.11 -4.71 -0.84
C TYR A 79 17.07 -5.09 0.23
N ILE A 80 15.78 -5.02 -0.12
CA ILE A 80 14.67 -5.42 0.77
C ILE A 80 14.72 -6.92 1.09
N ILE A 81 15.02 -7.77 0.11
CA ILE A 81 15.22 -9.21 0.33
C ILE A 81 16.42 -9.44 1.25
N ALA A 82 17.55 -8.78 1.01
CA ALA A 82 18.72 -8.89 1.88
C ALA A 82 18.40 -8.47 3.32
N LEU A 83 17.68 -7.36 3.52
CA LEU A 83 17.24 -6.94 4.85
C LEU A 83 16.31 -7.96 5.52
N SER A 84 15.40 -8.57 4.76
CA SER A 84 14.49 -9.60 5.28
C SER A 84 15.22 -10.87 5.73
N LEU A 85 16.37 -11.18 5.12
CA LEU A 85 17.15 -12.36 5.45
C LEU A 85 18.17 -12.10 6.57
N PHE A 86 18.86 -10.97 6.53
CA PHE A 86 20.01 -10.69 7.41
C PHE A 86 19.67 -9.84 8.64
N ALA A 87 18.79 -8.84 8.51
CA ALA A 87 18.56 -7.85 9.56
C ALA A 87 17.25 -8.09 10.31
N PHE A 88 16.17 -8.40 9.59
CA PHE A 88 14.83 -8.55 10.14
C PHE A 88 14.14 -9.84 9.69
N PRO A 89 14.68 -11.03 10.05
CA PRO A 89 14.05 -12.30 9.73
C PRO A 89 12.63 -12.37 10.28
N SER A 90 11.71 -12.90 9.47
CA SER A 90 10.33 -13.12 9.91
C SER A 90 10.29 -14.32 10.85
N HIS A 91 10.09 -14.05 12.14
CA HIS A 91 9.93 -15.07 13.15
C HIS A 91 8.52 -15.64 12.98
N GLY A 92 8.44 -16.84 12.40
CA GLY A 92 7.19 -17.47 12.00
C GLY A 92 6.20 -17.61 13.15
N ARG A 93 5.27 -16.65 13.28
CA ARG A 93 3.94 -16.88 13.79
C ARG A 93 2.94 -16.05 13.00
N ILE A 94 2.01 -16.78 12.39
CA ILE A 94 0.76 -16.28 11.82
C ILE A 94 -0.05 -15.70 12.99
N SER A 95 0.25 -14.46 13.37
CA SER A 95 -0.69 -13.67 14.17
C SER A 95 -1.61 -12.99 13.18
N THR A 96 -2.78 -13.58 12.96
CA THR A 96 -3.95 -12.98 12.33
C THR A 96 -4.45 -11.83 13.21
N GLY A 97 -3.65 -10.77 13.30
CA GLY A 97 -4.00 -9.50 13.88
C GLY A 97 -4.13 -8.50 12.76
N SER A 98 -5.22 -8.63 11.98
CA SER A 98 -5.76 -7.53 11.18
C SER A 98 -6.21 -6.43 12.13
N GLN A 99 -5.25 -5.74 12.73
CA GLN A 99 -5.50 -4.49 13.42
C GLN A 99 -4.95 -3.43 12.49
N GLU A 100 -5.88 -2.83 11.74
CA GLU A 100 -5.67 -1.58 11.01
C GLU A 100 -4.84 -0.66 11.90
N ILE A 101 -3.56 -0.48 11.54
CA ILE A 101 -2.55 0.21 12.37
C ILE A 101 -2.91 1.70 12.54
N PHE A 102 -3.94 2.17 11.85
CA PHE A 102 -4.52 3.49 11.97
C PHE A 102 -6.05 3.40 11.95
N GLN A 103 -6.70 3.56 13.12
CA GLN A 103 -8.05 4.13 13.13
C GLN A 103 -7.93 5.55 12.56
N GLY A 104 -8.18 5.67 11.26
CA GLY A 104 -7.98 6.91 10.52
C GLY A 104 -8.90 8.00 11.05
N SER A 105 -8.32 8.98 11.75
CA SER A 105 -9.02 10.23 12.03
C SER A 105 -9.51 10.84 10.71
N LYS A 106 -10.56 11.67 10.74
CA LYS A 106 -11.08 12.33 9.52
C LYS A 106 -9.97 13.09 8.76
N LEU A 107 -8.99 13.62 9.50
CA LEU A 107 -7.80 14.28 8.96
C LEU A 107 -6.84 13.32 8.25
N PHE A 108 -6.60 12.14 8.82
CA PHE A 108 -5.78 11.11 8.15
C PHE A 108 -6.43 10.64 6.85
N ARG A 109 -7.75 10.42 6.85
CA ARG A 109 -8.48 10.07 5.62
C ARG A 109 -8.39 11.17 4.56
N LEU A 110 -8.57 12.43 4.95
CA LEU A 110 -8.40 13.57 4.05
C LEU A 110 -6.96 13.63 3.49
N TYR A 111 -5.96 13.42 4.34
CA TYR A 111 -4.55 13.38 3.94
C TYR A 111 -4.26 12.30 2.89
N VAL A 112 -4.80 11.09 3.08
CA VAL A 112 -4.66 9.97 2.12
C VAL A 112 -5.37 10.27 0.81
N ILE A 113 -6.57 10.86 0.85
CA ILE A 113 -7.30 11.26 -0.37
C ILE A 113 -6.53 12.33 -1.13
N LEU A 114 -6.01 13.35 -0.44
CA LEU A 114 -5.19 14.41 -1.03
C LEU A 114 -3.91 13.83 -1.65
N GLY A 115 -3.24 12.91 -0.95
CA GLY A 115 -2.05 12.24 -1.47
C GLY A 115 -2.31 11.41 -2.71
N THR A 116 -3.41 10.67 -2.74
CA THR A 116 -3.78 9.87 -3.92
C THR A 116 -4.15 10.79 -5.08
N THR A 117 -4.85 11.88 -4.80
CA THR A 117 -5.24 12.86 -5.82
C THR A 117 -4.02 13.55 -6.42
N ILE A 118 -3.18 14.18 -5.59
CA ILE A 118 -1.99 14.93 -6.01
C ILE A 118 -0.91 14.00 -6.56
N GLY A 119 -0.72 12.83 -5.94
CA GLY A 119 0.37 11.91 -6.21
C GLY A 119 0.13 10.93 -7.36
N LEU A 120 -1.14 10.56 -7.64
CA LEU A 120 -1.49 9.58 -8.67
C LEU A 120 -2.39 10.18 -9.75
N PHE A 121 -3.59 10.63 -9.38
CA PHE A 121 -4.63 10.98 -10.36
C PHE A 121 -4.26 12.22 -11.18
N LEU A 122 -3.78 13.29 -10.55
CA LEU A 122 -3.38 14.50 -11.26
C LEU A 122 -2.19 14.26 -12.19
N PRO A 123 -1.06 13.64 -11.77
CA PRO A 123 0.04 13.36 -12.68
C PRO A 123 -0.36 12.38 -13.80
N LEU A 124 -1.23 11.41 -13.54
CA LEU A 124 -1.78 10.56 -14.60
C LEU A 124 -2.58 11.38 -15.61
N ALA A 125 -3.48 12.24 -15.15
CA ALA A 125 -4.24 13.14 -16.02
C ALA A 125 -3.33 14.12 -16.78
N TYR A 126 -2.24 14.57 -16.16
CA TYR A 126 -1.24 15.43 -16.80
C TYR A 126 -0.52 14.71 -17.94
N VAL A 127 -0.09 13.47 -17.73
CA VAL A 127 0.52 12.63 -18.78
C VAL A 127 -0.46 12.35 -19.92
N LEU A 128 -1.70 11.93 -19.61
CA LEU A 128 -2.72 11.68 -20.63
C LEU A 128 -3.09 12.96 -21.40
N GLY A 129 -3.23 14.08 -20.69
CA GLY A 129 -3.49 15.38 -21.30
C GLY A 129 -2.31 15.89 -22.12
N GLY A 130 -1.08 15.52 -21.76
CA GLY A 130 0.14 15.77 -22.52
C GLY A 130 0.16 14.96 -23.82
N PHE A 131 -0.18 13.67 -23.77
CA PHE A 131 -0.36 12.84 -24.97
C PHE A 131 -1.42 13.40 -25.92
N ALA A 132 -2.60 13.76 -25.39
CA ALA A 132 -3.69 14.33 -26.18
C ALA A 132 -3.34 15.68 -26.84
N ARG A 133 -2.41 16.43 -26.26
CA ARG A 133 -1.93 17.72 -26.78
C ARG A 133 -0.63 17.61 -27.60
N GLY A 134 -0.01 16.43 -27.67
CA GLY A 134 1.31 16.25 -28.28
C GLY A 134 2.49 16.85 -27.49
N ASP A 135 2.29 17.18 -26.22
CA ASP A 135 3.31 17.76 -25.33
C ASP A 135 4.24 16.68 -24.78
N LYS A 136 5.22 16.30 -25.61
CA LYS A 136 6.20 15.25 -25.29
C LYS A 136 7.00 15.57 -24.02
N HIS A 137 7.20 16.85 -23.71
CA HIS A 137 7.95 17.27 -22.53
C HIS A 137 7.16 17.00 -21.24
N ALA A 138 5.88 17.40 -21.20
CA ALA A 138 4.99 17.10 -20.07
C ALA A 138 4.90 15.60 -19.78
N VAL A 139 4.76 14.79 -20.83
CA VAL A 139 4.73 13.32 -20.73
C VAL A 139 6.05 12.81 -20.15
N ARG A 140 7.18 13.16 -20.77
CA ARG A 140 8.50 12.64 -20.39
C ARG A 140 8.87 13.01 -18.95
N SER A 141 8.59 14.22 -18.50
CA SER A 141 8.99 14.65 -17.15
C SER A 141 8.12 14.03 -16.04
N ALA A 142 6.85 13.75 -16.29
CA ALA A 142 5.94 13.18 -15.27
C ALA A 142 5.87 11.64 -15.26
N THR A 143 6.21 10.97 -16.37
CA THR A 143 6.15 9.50 -16.47
C THR A 143 7.04 8.76 -15.46
N PRO A 144 8.31 9.16 -15.18
CA PRO A 144 9.16 8.47 -14.22
C PRO A 144 8.55 8.45 -12.79
N HIS A 145 7.86 9.53 -12.40
CA HIS A 145 7.15 9.60 -11.11
C HIS A 145 6.02 8.57 -11.02
N LEU A 146 5.19 8.46 -12.06
CA LEU A 146 4.10 7.49 -12.12
C LEU A 146 4.61 6.04 -12.18
N PHE A 147 5.67 5.81 -12.96
CA PHE A 147 6.34 4.52 -13.03
C PHE A 147 6.80 4.04 -11.65
N LEU A 148 7.50 4.93 -10.92
CA LEU A 148 8.03 4.60 -9.61
C LEU A 148 6.92 4.38 -8.57
N LEU A 149 5.85 5.18 -8.64
CA LEU A 149 4.67 5.00 -7.80
C LEU A 149 3.98 3.65 -8.05
N SER A 150 3.85 3.24 -9.31
CA SER A 150 3.28 1.93 -9.65
C SER A 150 4.13 0.78 -9.13
N PHE A 151 5.46 0.87 -9.27
CA PHE A 151 6.38 -0.12 -8.71
C PHE A 151 6.31 -0.19 -7.20
N GLN A 152 6.19 0.95 -6.53
CA GLN A 152 6.03 0.99 -5.09
C GLN A 152 4.73 0.30 -4.65
N ILE A 153 3.59 0.66 -5.23
CA ILE A 153 2.28 0.06 -4.87
C ILE A 153 2.33 -1.46 -5.11
N LEU A 154 2.91 -1.89 -6.24
CA LEU A 154 3.10 -3.31 -6.53
C LEU A 154 4.00 -3.99 -5.49
N THR A 155 5.13 -3.36 -5.13
CA THR A 155 6.09 -3.90 -4.15
C THR A 155 5.45 -4.00 -2.77
N GLU A 156 4.73 -2.97 -2.33
CA GLU A 156 4.00 -2.95 -1.07
C GLU A 156 2.91 -4.03 -1.02
N ASN A 157 2.15 -4.19 -2.09
CA ASN A 157 1.11 -5.23 -2.19
C ASN A 157 1.70 -6.63 -2.15
N VAL A 158 2.75 -6.90 -2.92
CA VAL A 158 3.44 -8.20 -2.93
C VAL A 158 4.02 -8.52 -1.56
N ILE A 159 4.69 -7.56 -0.92
CA ILE A 159 5.30 -7.73 0.41
C ILE A 159 4.26 -7.83 1.54
N SER A 160 3.10 -7.20 1.37
CA SER A 160 1.99 -7.32 2.33
C SER A 160 1.22 -8.62 2.16
N GLY A 161 1.06 -9.09 0.92
CA GLY A 161 0.43 -10.37 0.59
C GLY A 161 1.30 -11.57 1.00
N LEU A 162 2.62 -11.42 0.92
CA LEU A 162 3.57 -12.39 1.45
C LEU A 162 3.73 -12.12 2.96
N SER A 163 3.09 -12.95 3.80
CA SER A 163 3.24 -12.92 5.26
C SER A 163 4.68 -13.20 5.75
N LEU A 164 5.62 -13.35 4.83
CA LEU A 164 7.04 -13.64 5.01
C LEU A 164 7.87 -12.41 5.39
N PHE A 165 7.37 -11.19 5.21
CA PHE A 165 8.13 -9.98 5.51
C PHE A 165 7.77 -9.38 6.87
N SER A 166 8.80 -9.05 7.64
CA SER A 166 8.67 -8.40 8.95
C SER A 166 8.18 -6.95 8.82
N PRO A 167 7.50 -6.40 9.85
CA PRO A 167 7.00 -5.02 9.83
C PRO A 167 8.02 -3.93 9.43
N PRO A 168 9.31 -3.96 9.87
CA PRO A 168 10.29 -2.94 9.51
C PRO A 168 10.63 -2.99 8.02
N VAL A 169 10.73 -4.20 7.46
CA VAL A 169 11.00 -4.39 6.02
C VAL A 169 9.84 -3.83 5.20
N ARG A 170 8.59 -4.10 5.60
CA ARG A 170 7.41 -3.50 4.94
C ARG A 170 7.41 -1.99 5.03
N ALA A 171 7.84 -1.42 6.15
CA ALA A 171 7.87 0.03 6.35
C ALA A 171 9.00 0.72 5.57
N LEU A 172 10.11 0.03 5.31
CA LEU A 172 11.24 0.56 4.54
C LEU A 172 10.93 0.70 3.04
N VAL A 173 10.01 -0.10 2.50
CA VAL A 173 9.59 -0.02 1.09
C VAL A 173 9.09 1.38 0.71
N PRO A 174 8.02 1.93 1.32
CA PRO A 174 7.55 3.28 1.00
C PRO A 174 8.61 4.35 1.28
N VAL A 175 9.51 4.14 2.26
CA VAL A 175 10.61 5.06 2.56
C VAL A 175 11.60 5.13 1.40
N LEU A 176 12.15 3.98 0.97
CA LEU A 176 13.11 3.92 -0.13
C LEU A 176 12.54 4.50 -1.42
N TYR A 177 11.31 4.09 -1.76
CA TYR A 177 10.64 4.60 -2.96
C TYR A 177 10.33 6.09 -2.86
N THR A 178 9.90 6.60 -1.70
CA THR A 178 9.63 8.04 -1.53
C THR A 178 10.91 8.88 -1.59
N VAL A 179 12.02 8.39 -1.03
CA VAL A 179 13.32 9.06 -1.17
C VAL A 179 13.70 9.20 -2.64
N ARG A 180 13.66 8.10 -3.43
CA ARG A 180 13.95 8.17 -4.87
C ARG A 180 12.96 9.08 -5.61
N ARG A 181 11.68 9.01 -5.25
CA ARG A 181 10.63 9.85 -5.85
C ARG A 181 10.89 11.33 -5.68
N ILE A 182 11.41 11.78 -4.54
CA ILE A 182 11.73 13.20 -4.33
C ILE A 182 12.73 13.69 -5.37
N PHE A 183 13.78 12.91 -5.66
CA PHE A 183 14.74 13.27 -6.72
C PHE A 183 14.07 13.37 -8.09
N ILE A 184 13.23 12.39 -8.45
CA ILE A 184 12.48 12.41 -9.71
C ILE A 184 11.56 13.65 -9.79
N ILE A 185 10.90 14.01 -8.69
CA ILE A 185 10.02 15.18 -8.66
C ILE A 185 10.83 16.48 -8.76
N ILE A 186 12.02 16.54 -8.16
CA ILE A 186 12.92 17.69 -8.31
C ILE A 186 13.32 17.84 -9.79
N ASP A 187 13.67 16.74 -10.46
CA ASP A 187 13.99 16.74 -11.89
C ASP A 187 12.76 17.19 -12.72
N TRP A 188 11.56 16.69 -12.41
CA TRP A 188 10.32 17.13 -13.05
C TRP A 188 10.04 18.62 -12.83
N MET A 189 10.24 19.11 -11.61
CA MET A 189 10.06 20.52 -11.28
C MET A 189 11.05 21.38 -12.04
N HIS A 190 12.33 21.00 -12.08
CA HIS A 190 13.36 21.68 -12.85
C HIS A 190 12.98 21.75 -14.33
N ASP A 191 12.57 20.63 -14.91
CA ASP A 191 12.13 20.52 -16.30
C ASP A 191 10.99 21.49 -16.64
N VAL A 192 9.93 21.48 -15.83
CA VAL A 192 8.74 22.28 -16.12
C VAL A 192 8.93 23.76 -15.78
N TRP A 193 9.82 24.10 -14.85
CA TRP A 193 10.08 25.49 -14.47
C TRP A 193 11.15 26.18 -15.32
N LEU A 194 12.20 25.46 -15.73
CA LEU A 194 13.39 26.05 -16.34
C LEU A 194 13.57 25.69 -17.81
N ASN A 195 13.18 24.47 -18.23
CA ASN A 195 13.41 24.02 -19.61
C ASN A 195 12.26 24.36 -20.56
N LYS A 196 11.10 24.75 -20.01
CA LYS A 196 9.90 25.06 -20.79
C LYS A 196 9.62 26.57 -20.81
N THR A 197 9.83 27.17 -21.97
CA THR A 197 9.49 28.58 -22.24
C THR A 197 8.25 28.66 -23.12
N LEU A 198 7.25 29.42 -22.69
CA LEU A 198 6.08 29.72 -23.51
C LEU A 198 6.47 30.66 -24.66
N PRO A 199 5.96 30.45 -25.89
CA PRO A 199 6.13 31.41 -26.97
C PRO A 199 5.45 32.73 -26.63
N ALA A 200 5.98 33.87 -27.10
CA ALA A 200 5.48 35.21 -26.78
C ALA A 200 4.00 35.45 -27.16
N ASN A 201 3.46 34.66 -28.10
CA ASN A 201 2.06 34.71 -28.55
C ASN A 201 1.22 33.53 -28.04
N ALA A 202 1.57 32.94 -26.89
CA ALA A 202 0.87 31.78 -26.35
C ALA A 202 -0.61 32.08 -26.06
N GLN A 203 -1.49 31.17 -26.46
CA GLN A 203 -2.91 31.27 -26.12
C GLN A 203 -3.11 31.05 -24.62
N LEU A 204 -4.19 31.62 -24.05
CA LEU A 204 -4.54 31.45 -22.63
C LEU A 204 -4.59 29.97 -22.20
N LYS A 205 -5.03 29.08 -23.12
CA LYS A 205 -5.08 27.63 -22.88
C LYS A 205 -3.70 27.01 -22.67
N ASP A 206 -2.68 27.47 -23.41
CA ASP A 206 -1.31 26.97 -23.30
C ASP A 206 -0.63 27.52 -22.05
N ILE A 207 -0.89 28.78 -21.72
CA ILE A 207 -0.44 29.41 -20.47
C ILE A 207 -1.01 28.66 -19.27
N ALA A 208 -2.32 28.37 -19.27
CA ALA A 208 -2.97 27.63 -18.19
C ALA A 208 -2.43 26.19 -18.06
N TRP A 209 -2.15 25.52 -19.18
CA TRP A 209 -1.55 24.18 -19.18
C TRP A 209 -0.13 24.16 -18.61
N ASP A 210 0.68 25.16 -18.95
CA ASP A 210 2.03 25.31 -18.43
C ASP A 210 2.03 25.55 -16.91
N TRP A 211 1.20 26.49 -16.44
CA TRP A 211 1.01 26.75 -15.02
C TRP A 211 0.47 25.55 -14.24
N PHE A 212 -0.42 24.77 -14.85
CA PHE A 212 -0.92 23.54 -14.27
C PHE A 212 0.22 22.53 -14.03
N GLY A 213 1.10 22.33 -15.00
CA GLY A 213 2.29 21.48 -14.84
C GLY A 213 3.22 21.97 -13.73
N LYS A 214 3.51 23.28 -13.71
CA LYS A 214 4.38 23.92 -12.69
C LYS A 214 3.83 23.75 -11.28
N GLY A 215 2.54 24.06 -11.10
CA GLY A 215 1.85 23.90 -9.84
C GLY A 215 1.77 22.45 -9.39
N LEU A 216 1.53 21.53 -10.33
CA LEU A 216 1.43 20.11 -10.02
C LEU A 216 2.77 19.50 -9.56
N ALA A 217 3.88 19.84 -10.21
CA ALA A 217 5.21 19.39 -9.80
C ALA A 217 5.56 19.93 -8.40
N ALA A 218 5.33 21.22 -8.16
CA ALA A 218 5.56 21.85 -6.85
C ALA A 218 4.69 21.24 -5.74
N ALA A 219 3.40 20.99 -6.00
CA ALA A 219 2.50 20.37 -5.03
C ALA A 219 2.92 18.94 -4.69
N ASN A 220 3.37 18.16 -5.69
CA ASN A 220 3.92 16.82 -5.46
C ASN A 220 5.18 16.88 -4.59
N LEU A 221 6.11 17.79 -4.89
CA LEU A 221 7.34 17.91 -4.11
C LEU A 221 7.04 18.23 -2.66
N PHE A 222 6.17 19.21 -2.42
CA PHE A 222 5.76 19.60 -1.08
C PHE A 222 5.08 18.45 -0.33
N TYR A 223 4.11 17.79 -0.96
CA TYR A 223 3.38 16.69 -0.34
C TYR A 223 4.30 15.52 0.03
N PHE A 224 5.15 15.06 -0.89
CA PHE A 224 6.02 13.91 -0.64
C PHE A 224 7.19 14.25 0.30
N SER A 225 7.65 15.51 0.34
CA SER A 225 8.64 15.96 1.31
C SER A 225 8.08 15.94 2.74
N ILE A 226 6.87 16.47 2.94
CA ILE A 226 6.18 16.40 4.24
C ILE A 226 5.87 14.95 4.60
N ASN A 227 5.38 14.15 3.64
CA ASN A 227 5.13 12.73 3.86
C ASN A 227 6.40 12.01 4.34
N LEU A 228 7.56 12.27 3.72
CA LEU A 228 8.82 11.65 4.10
C LEU A 228 9.29 12.11 5.49
N LEU A 229 9.41 13.43 5.67
CA LEU A 229 10.09 14.03 6.83
C LEU A 229 9.20 14.11 8.08
N CYS A 230 7.88 14.22 7.93
CA CYS A 230 6.96 14.41 9.04
C CYS A 230 6.12 13.16 9.37
N PHE A 231 6.00 12.20 8.44
CA PHE A 231 5.18 11.00 8.65
C PHE A 231 5.97 9.70 8.54
N LEU A 232 6.62 9.42 7.40
CA LEU A 232 7.34 8.17 7.15
C LEU A 232 8.51 7.97 8.13
N ILE A 233 9.44 8.93 8.17
CA ILE A 233 10.65 8.83 8.99
C ILE A 233 10.35 8.93 10.49
N PRO A 234 9.64 9.96 11.01
CA PRO A 234 9.53 10.15 12.45
C PRO A 234 8.43 9.30 13.11
N ARG A 235 7.43 8.82 12.35
CA ARG A 235 6.26 8.16 12.93
C ARG A 235 6.07 6.72 12.44
N PHE A 236 6.08 6.52 11.12
CA PHE A 236 5.78 5.21 10.56
C PHE A 236 6.91 4.21 10.78
N LEU A 237 8.16 4.63 10.52
CA LEU A 237 9.32 3.77 10.62
C LEU A 237 9.61 3.34 12.08
N PRO A 238 9.68 4.25 13.09
CA PRO A 238 9.91 3.85 14.48
C PRO A 238 8.85 2.90 15.01
N ARG A 239 7.58 3.12 14.65
CA ARG A 239 6.47 2.26 15.06
C ARG A 239 6.57 0.85 14.47
N ALA A 240 7.11 0.71 13.25
CA ALA A 240 7.36 -0.59 12.65
C ALA A 240 8.49 -1.34 13.35
N PHE A 241 9.57 -0.63 13.73
CA PHE A 241 10.65 -1.18 14.52
C PHE A 241 10.20 -1.61 15.92
N GLU A 242 9.48 -0.75 16.64
CA GLU A 242 8.94 -1.04 17.97
C GLU A 242 8.07 -2.30 17.95
N ARG A 243 7.18 -2.41 16.95
CA ARG A 243 6.34 -3.59 16.78
C ARG A 243 7.16 -4.86 16.59
N TYR A 244 8.20 -4.80 15.76
CA TYR A 244 9.05 -5.97 15.51
C TYR A 244 9.83 -6.41 16.75
N PHE A 245 10.42 -5.46 17.49
CA PHE A 245 11.16 -5.81 18.71
C PHE A 245 10.22 -6.34 19.80
N ARG A 246 9.04 -5.75 19.97
CA ARG A 246 8.03 -6.29 20.90
C ARG A 246 7.59 -7.71 20.51
N GLU A 247 7.30 -7.95 19.24
CA GLU A 247 6.93 -9.29 18.76
C GLU A 247 8.05 -10.31 19.01
N ARG A 248 9.31 -9.92 18.86
CA ARG A 248 10.47 -10.75 19.17
C ARG A 248 10.60 -11.05 20.67
N ASP A 249 10.52 -10.03 21.52
CA ASP A 249 10.63 -10.19 22.98
C ASP A 249 9.51 -11.11 23.53
N GLU A 250 8.29 -10.99 22.99
CA GLU A 250 7.18 -11.87 23.34
C GLU A 250 7.41 -13.34 22.93
N VAL A 251 8.06 -13.56 21.78
CA VAL A 251 8.41 -14.91 21.31
C VAL A 251 9.51 -15.52 22.19
N ASP A 252 10.54 -14.75 22.52
CA ASP A 252 11.63 -15.19 23.39
C ASP A 252 11.11 -15.51 24.81
N ALA A 253 10.20 -14.68 25.34
CA ALA A 253 9.53 -14.94 26.61
C ALA A 253 8.73 -16.25 26.59
N LYS A 254 7.86 -16.47 25.59
CA LYS A 254 7.08 -17.71 25.45
C LYS A 254 7.97 -18.94 25.29
N MET A 255 9.04 -18.84 24.52
CA MET A 255 9.98 -19.95 24.35
C MET A 255 10.70 -20.30 25.67
N SER A 256 10.99 -19.29 26.50
CA SER A 256 11.58 -19.51 27.83
C SER A 256 10.60 -20.17 28.81
N GLU A 257 9.32 -19.78 28.78
CA GLU A 257 8.25 -20.38 29.59
C GLU A 257 7.98 -21.83 29.17
N ASP A 258 7.95 -22.13 27.87
CA ASP A 258 7.77 -23.49 27.35
C ASP A 258 8.95 -24.40 27.76
N LYS A 259 10.19 -23.89 27.68
CA LYS A 259 11.38 -24.63 28.14
C LYS A 259 11.31 -24.92 29.65
N ARG A 260 10.93 -23.93 30.47
CA ARG A 260 10.79 -24.09 31.92
C ARG A 260 9.69 -25.09 32.28
N SER A 261 8.55 -25.01 31.58
CA SER A 261 7.43 -25.94 31.75
C SER A 261 7.79 -27.37 31.37
N THR A 262 8.56 -27.53 30.28
CA THR A 262 9.07 -28.84 29.84
C THR A 262 10.08 -29.42 30.83
N ALA A 263 10.98 -28.59 31.36
CA ALA A 263 11.93 -29.00 32.38
C ALA A 263 11.23 -29.43 33.69
N ALA A 264 10.23 -28.67 34.15
CA ALA A 264 9.45 -29.01 35.34
C ALA A 264 8.67 -30.33 35.19
N LYS A 265 8.05 -30.56 34.02
CA LYS A 265 7.38 -31.84 33.69
C LYS A 265 8.36 -33.01 33.66
N LYS A 266 9.58 -32.81 33.17
CA LYS A 266 10.61 -33.84 33.14
C LYS A 266 11.06 -34.24 34.55
N SER A 267 11.29 -33.27 35.45
CA SER A 267 11.68 -33.53 36.83
C SER A 267 10.62 -34.30 37.62
N GLN A 268 9.33 -33.95 37.48
CA GLN A 268 8.22 -34.69 38.11
C GLN A 268 8.08 -36.12 37.59
N ALA A 269 8.40 -36.38 36.33
CA ALA A 269 8.33 -37.72 35.75
C ALA A 269 9.47 -38.64 36.23
N THR A 270 10.63 -38.06 36.57
CA THR A 270 11.75 -38.81 37.16
C THR A 270 11.52 -39.20 38.62
N ASP A 271 10.94 -38.33 39.45
CA ASP A 271 10.65 -38.67 40.85
C ASP A 271 9.63 -39.80 40.98
N LYS A 272 8.61 -39.85 40.12
CA LYS A 272 7.60 -40.93 40.12
C LYS A 272 8.10 -42.31 39.69
N LYS A 273 9.35 -42.43 39.22
CA LYS A 273 9.93 -43.72 38.81
C LYS A 273 10.84 -44.36 39.87
N VAL A 274 11.04 -43.70 41.01
CA VAL A 274 11.98 -44.12 42.05
C VAL A 274 11.28 -44.66 43.30
N ASP A 275 9.95 -44.57 43.38
CA ASP A 275 9.10 -45.28 44.37
C ASP A 275 8.53 -46.58 43.79
#